data_AF-A0A100W9A0-F1
#
_entry.id   AF-A0A100W9A0-F1
#
_cell.length_a   1.000
_cell.length_b   1.000
_cell.length_c   1.000
_cell.angle_alpha   90.00
_cell.angle_beta   90.00
_cell.angle_gamma   90.00
#
_symmetry.space_group_name_H-M   'P 1'
#
loop_
_entity.id
_entity.type
_entity.pdbx_description
1 polymer ?
#
loop_
_entity_poly.entity_id
_entity_poly.type
_entity_poly.pdbx_seq_one_letter_code
_entity_poly.pdbx_strand_id
1 'polypeptide(L)'
;MAVAVSLAVIAAAVVLGVRWMQDRPTVAPAPPTTAEVTPSGELSPAQLAEYDQRLITTLRSKGLAIENPRMTARDAHLLCARLQGGQSVEQAKRDYAQVIQGDVTVAEVFVSTVMAIYPSCP
;
A
#
# COMPACT_ATOMS: atom_id res chain seq x y z
N MET A 1 -50.47 45.53 -18.11
CA MET A 1 -50.25 44.55 -19.19
C MET A 1 -49.21 43.55 -18.71
N ALA A 2 -49.57 42.27 -18.75
CA ALA A 2 -49.00 41.19 -17.94
C ALA A 2 -47.89 40.43 -18.68
N VAL A 3 -46.69 40.38 -18.09
CA VAL A 3 -45.60 39.47 -18.50
C VAL A 3 -45.00 38.89 -17.23
N ALA A 4 -45.66 37.91 -16.61
CA ALA A 4 -45.19 37.30 -15.36
C ALA A 4 -45.60 35.83 -15.20
N VAL A 5 -45.85 35.10 -16.30
CA VAL A 5 -46.41 33.74 -16.23
C VAL A 5 -45.62 32.79 -17.14
N SER A 6 -44.33 32.57 -16.88
CA SER A 6 -43.58 31.52 -17.60
C SER A 6 -42.45 30.84 -16.83
N LEU A 7 -42.08 31.26 -15.62
CA LEU A 7 -40.98 30.65 -14.85
C LEU A 7 -41.42 29.69 -13.73
N ALA A 8 -42.71 29.61 -13.40
CA ALA A 8 -43.17 28.82 -12.26
C ALA A 8 -43.41 27.32 -12.55
N VAL A 9 -43.54 26.91 -13.81
CA VAL A 9 -43.99 25.55 -14.14
C VAL A 9 -42.85 24.51 -14.10
N ILE A 10 -41.60 24.93 -14.31
CA ILE A 10 -40.45 24.00 -14.37
C ILE A 10 -40.04 23.50 -12.97
N ALA A 11 -40.27 24.30 -11.92
CA ALA A 11 -39.88 23.93 -10.56
C ALA A 11 -40.68 22.75 -9.99
N ALA A 12 -41.94 22.57 -10.40
CA ALA A 12 -42.79 21.50 -9.87
C ALA A 12 -42.41 20.10 -10.38
N ALA A 13 -41.86 19.98 -11.59
CA ALA A 13 -41.49 18.69 -12.17
C ALA A 13 -40.22 18.09 -11.54
N VAL A 14 -39.28 18.93 -11.11
CA VAL A 14 -38.02 18.47 -10.50
C VAL A 14 -38.25 17.91 -9.09
N VAL A 15 -39.10 18.55 -8.29
CA VAL A 15 -39.36 18.14 -6.89
C VAL A 15 -40.13 16.80 -6.83
N LEU A 16 -41.00 16.53 -7.80
CA LEU A 16 -41.71 15.24 -7.88
C LEU A 16 -40.81 14.09 -8.34
N GLY A 17 -39.82 14.33 -9.21
CA GLY A 17 -38.87 13.30 -9.64
C GLY A 17 -37.90 12.86 -8.55
N VAL A 18 -37.47 13.76 -7.67
CA VAL A 18 -36.51 13.46 -6.58
C VAL A 18 -37.14 12.61 -5.48
N ARG A 19 -38.46 12.77 -5.24
CA ARG A 19 -39.16 12.06 -4.16
C ARG A 19 -39.40 10.58 -4.48
N TRP A 20 -39.49 10.22 -5.76
CA TRP A 20 -39.68 8.82 -6.19
C TRP A 20 -38.41 7.96 -6.14
N MET A 21 -37.22 8.55 -5.99
CA MET A 21 -35.98 7.77 -5.78
C MET A 21 -35.69 7.43 -4.31
N GLN A 22 -36.44 8.01 -3.35
CA GLN A 22 -36.20 7.77 -1.92
C GLN A 22 -36.98 6.58 -1.34
N ASP A 23 -38.03 6.10 -2.01
CA ASP A 23 -38.76 4.89 -1.62
C ASP A 23 -38.09 3.62 -2.16
N ARG A 24 -36.83 3.39 -1.77
CA ARG A 24 -36.34 2.01 -1.71
C ARG A 24 -36.77 1.44 -0.36
N PRO A 25 -37.49 0.30 -0.31
CA PRO A 25 -37.77 -0.36 0.94
C PRO A 25 -36.44 -0.63 1.66
N THR A 26 -36.33 -0.14 2.89
CA THR A 26 -35.26 -0.47 3.82
C THR A 26 -35.27 -1.98 4.02
N VAL A 27 -34.46 -2.68 3.23
CA VAL A 27 -33.96 -3.99 3.64
C VAL A 27 -33.20 -3.70 4.93
N ALA A 28 -33.68 -4.25 6.05
CA ALA A 28 -33.00 -4.18 7.34
C ALA A 28 -31.51 -4.44 7.11
N PRO A 29 -30.61 -3.65 7.72
CA PRO A 29 -29.19 -3.97 7.64
C PRO A 29 -29.04 -5.41 8.16
N ALA A 30 -28.68 -6.33 7.27
CA ALA A 30 -28.15 -7.61 7.67
C ALA A 30 -27.05 -7.32 8.71
N PRO A 31 -26.88 -8.14 9.76
CA PRO A 31 -25.73 -8.01 10.64
C PRO A 31 -24.49 -7.86 9.74
N PRO A 32 -23.51 -7.01 10.08
CA PRO A 32 -22.33 -6.88 9.27
C PRO A 32 -21.80 -8.29 9.07
N THR A 33 -21.96 -8.82 7.85
CA THR A 33 -21.13 -9.91 7.39
C THR A 33 -19.76 -9.29 7.53
N THR A 34 -19.11 -9.67 8.63
CA THR A 34 -17.67 -9.56 8.76
C THR A 34 -17.21 -10.15 7.45
N ALA A 35 -16.78 -9.29 6.54
CA ALA A 35 -15.96 -9.73 5.44
C ALA A 35 -14.82 -10.39 6.19
N GLU A 36 -14.89 -11.72 6.25
CA GLU A 36 -13.76 -12.54 6.59
C GLU A 36 -12.74 -12.07 5.58
N VAL A 37 -11.82 -11.22 6.05
CA VAL A 37 -10.64 -10.84 5.31
C VAL A 37 -9.95 -12.17 5.14
N THR A 38 -10.27 -12.87 4.07
CA THR A 38 -9.42 -13.92 3.56
C THR A 38 -8.11 -13.20 3.37
N PRO A 39 -7.06 -13.49 4.16
CA PRO A 39 -5.76 -12.94 3.90
C PRO A 39 -5.27 -13.69 2.67
N SER A 40 -5.71 -13.24 1.49
CA SER A 40 -4.99 -13.50 0.27
C SER A 40 -3.62 -12.88 0.52
N GLY A 41 -2.62 -13.73 0.79
CA GLY A 41 -1.30 -13.39 1.31
C GLY A 41 -0.42 -12.57 0.36
N GLU A 42 -1.04 -11.79 -0.53
CA GLU A 42 -0.40 -10.92 -1.49
C GLU A 42 -0.69 -9.48 -1.10
N LEU A 43 0.37 -8.76 -0.69
CA LEU A 43 0.28 -7.35 -0.37
C LEU A 43 -0.25 -6.58 -1.58
N SER A 44 -1.23 -5.71 -1.36
CA SER A 44 -1.67 -4.81 -2.44
C SER A 44 -0.51 -3.88 -2.85
N PRO A 45 -0.50 -3.35 -4.09
CA PRO A 45 0.55 -2.44 -4.54
C PRO A 45 0.71 -1.20 -3.66
N ALA A 46 -0.39 -0.70 -3.09
CA ALA A 46 -0.38 0.43 -2.16
C ALA A 46 0.35 0.08 -0.84
N GLN A 47 0.04 -1.09 -0.28
CA GLN A 47 0.71 -1.57 0.93
C GLN A 47 2.21 -1.83 0.70
N LEU A 48 2.57 -2.38 -0.46
CA LEU A 48 3.98 -2.59 -0.80
C LEU A 48 4.75 -1.27 -0.86
N ALA A 49 4.17 -0.24 -1.49
CA ALA A 49 4.78 1.09 -1.55
C ALA A 49 4.95 1.74 -0.16
N GLU A 50 4.04 1.47 0.79
CA GLU A 50 4.17 1.91 2.18
C GLU A 50 5.36 1.24 2.88
N TYR A 51 5.55 -0.07 2.69
CA TYR A 51 6.72 -0.78 3.20
C TYR A 51 8.03 -0.26 2.60
N ASP A 52 8.06 0.01 1.30
CA ASP A 52 9.22 0.60 0.63
C ASP A 52 9.57 1.96 1.23
N GLN A 53 8.59 2.83 1.43
CA GLN A 53 8.82 4.14 2.07
C GLN A 53 9.35 3.99 3.51
N ARG A 54 8.79 3.04 4.27
CA ARG A 54 9.24 2.75 5.64
C ARG A 54 10.67 2.22 5.65
N LEU A 55 11.04 1.37 4.70
CA LEU A 55 12.40 0.88 4.52
C LEU A 55 13.37 2.04 4.33
N ILE A 56 13.14 2.87 3.31
CA ILE A 56 14.07 3.97 2.98
C ILE A 56 14.22 4.94 4.14
N THR A 57 13.11 5.28 4.81
CA THR A 57 13.12 6.17 5.98
C THR A 57 13.94 5.58 7.12
N THR A 58 13.79 4.28 7.37
CA THR A 58 14.50 3.57 8.45
C THR A 58 15.99 3.41 8.12
N LEU A 59 16.35 3.12 6.88
CA LEU A 59 17.77 3.03 6.49
C LEU A 59 18.48 4.39 6.63
N ARG A 60 17.81 5.47 6.24
CA ARG A 60 18.34 6.83 6.42
C ARG A 60 18.49 7.22 7.89
N SER A 61 17.52 6.87 8.74
CA SER A 61 17.61 7.15 10.18
C SER A 61 18.73 6.35 10.86
N LYS A 62 19.10 5.19 10.29
CA LYS A 62 20.27 4.40 10.69
C LYS A 62 21.59 4.90 10.09
N GLY A 63 21.58 6.01 9.36
CA GLY A 63 22.78 6.65 8.82
C GLY A 63 23.21 6.16 7.44
N LEU A 64 22.40 5.35 6.75
CA LEU A 64 22.72 4.92 5.39
C LEU A 64 22.36 6.02 4.38
N ALA A 65 23.32 6.37 3.53
CA ALA A 65 23.11 7.26 2.40
C ALA A 65 22.39 6.48 1.28
N ILE A 66 21.12 6.82 1.04
CA ILE A 66 20.31 6.22 -0.03
C ILE A 66 20.20 7.17 -1.21
N GLU A 67 21.05 6.96 -2.22
CA GLU A 67 21.06 7.76 -3.46
C GLU A 67 19.84 7.47 -4.34
N ASN A 68 19.50 6.19 -4.50
CA ASN A 68 18.39 5.77 -5.35
C ASN A 68 17.39 4.91 -4.56
N PRO A 69 16.32 5.52 -4.01
CA PRO A 69 15.34 4.82 -3.20
C PRO A 69 14.60 3.72 -3.95
N ARG A 70 14.35 3.89 -5.25
CA ARG A 70 13.66 2.87 -6.06
C ARG A 70 14.52 1.64 -6.28
N MET A 71 15.82 1.84 -6.57
CA MET A 71 16.76 0.73 -6.68
C MET A 71 16.94 0.02 -5.34
N THR A 72 17.00 0.77 -4.23
CA THR A 72 17.12 0.18 -2.88
C THR A 72 15.91 -0.68 -2.51
N ALA A 73 14.68 -0.23 -2.82
CA ALA A 73 13.48 -1.03 -2.64
C ALA A 73 13.49 -2.29 -3.52
N ARG A 74 13.91 -2.15 -4.79
CA ARG A 74 14.11 -3.31 -5.68
C ARG A 74 15.09 -4.33 -5.11
N ASP A 75 16.22 -3.88 -4.58
CA ASP A 75 17.22 -4.76 -3.96
C ASP A 75 16.66 -5.48 -2.74
N ALA A 76 15.80 -4.82 -1.94
CA ALA A 76 15.10 -5.45 -0.82
C ALA A 76 14.16 -6.57 -1.29
N HIS A 77 13.40 -6.36 -2.37
CA HIS A 77 12.55 -7.42 -2.93
C HIS A 77 13.37 -8.58 -3.49
N LEU A 78 14.48 -8.31 -4.18
CA LEU A 78 15.39 -9.35 -4.69
C LEU A 78 16.03 -10.14 -3.55
N LEU A 79 16.40 -9.46 -2.47
CA LEU A 79 16.87 -10.10 -1.25
C LEU A 79 15.80 -11.04 -0.66
N CYS A 80 14.55 -10.57 -0.51
CA CYS A 80 13.45 -11.40 -0.02
C CYS A 80 13.22 -12.62 -0.90
N ALA A 81 13.23 -12.47 -2.22
CA ALA A 81 13.07 -13.58 -3.15
C ALA A 81 14.18 -14.64 -2.99
N ARG A 82 15.43 -14.22 -2.77
CA ARG A 82 16.54 -15.17 -2.52
C ARG A 82 16.40 -15.89 -1.19
N LEU A 83 16.02 -15.18 -0.13
CA LEU A 83 15.82 -15.77 1.20
C LEU A 83 14.66 -16.77 1.20
N GLN A 84 13.54 -16.43 0.54
CA GLN A 84 12.43 -17.35 0.31
C GLN A 84 12.84 -18.57 -0.53
N GLY A 85 13.81 -18.39 -1.43
CA GLY A 85 14.45 -19.47 -2.20
C GLY A 85 15.44 -20.35 -1.41
N GLY A 86 15.60 -20.12 -0.10
CA GLY A 86 16.45 -20.93 0.77
C GLY A 86 17.88 -20.42 0.94
N GLN A 87 18.21 -19.22 0.44
CA GLN A 87 19.49 -18.57 0.76
C GLN A 87 19.55 -18.24 2.26
N SER A 88 20.68 -18.50 2.92
CA SER A 88 20.86 -18.08 4.31
C SER A 88 21.08 -16.57 4.44
N VAL A 89 20.66 -16.01 5.56
CA VAL A 89 20.80 -14.57 5.87
C VAL A 89 22.27 -14.16 5.85
N GLU A 90 23.17 -14.99 6.36
CA GLU A 90 24.62 -14.71 6.38
C GLU A 90 25.20 -14.66 4.97
N GLN A 91 24.76 -15.56 4.08
CA GLN A 91 25.19 -15.51 2.68
C GLN A 91 24.63 -14.27 1.99
N ALA A 92 23.37 -13.93 2.25
CA ALA A 92 22.73 -12.78 1.65
C ALA A 92 23.38 -11.45 2.09
N LYS A 93 23.82 -11.33 3.35
CA LYS A 93 24.64 -10.20 3.84
C LYS A 93 25.97 -10.09 3.08
N ARG A 94 26.69 -11.21 2.91
CA ARG A 94 27.96 -11.23 2.17
C ARG A 94 27.79 -10.84 0.71
N ASP A 95 26.79 -11.41 0.04
CA ASP A 95 26.50 -11.13 -1.37
C ASP A 95 26.12 -9.65 -1.55
N TYR A 96 25.28 -9.11 -0.66
CA TYR A 96 24.89 -7.72 -0.74
C TYR A 96 26.08 -6.77 -0.50
N ALA A 97 26.96 -7.06 0.46
CA ALA A 97 28.19 -6.30 0.68
C ALA A 97 29.09 -6.24 -0.57
N GLN A 98 29.18 -7.35 -1.31
CA GLN A 98 29.90 -7.40 -2.59
C GLN A 98 29.25 -6.53 -3.67
N VAL A 99 27.92 -6.53 -3.75
CA VAL A 99 27.16 -5.73 -4.74
C VAL A 99 27.38 -4.23 -4.52
N ILE A 100 27.31 -3.77 -3.27
CA ILE A 100 27.50 -2.35 -2.95
C ILE A 100 28.98 -1.95 -2.84
N GLN A 101 29.91 -2.88 -3.09
CA GLN A 101 31.36 -2.72 -2.87
C GLN A 101 31.67 -2.10 -1.50
N GLY A 102 30.92 -2.52 -0.49
CA GLY A 102 30.85 -1.85 0.80
C GLY A 102 31.12 -2.79 1.98
N ASP A 103 30.97 -2.23 3.17
CA ASP A 103 31.21 -2.94 4.42
C ASP A 103 30.08 -3.92 4.75
N VAL A 104 30.44 -5.09 5.29
CA VAL A 104 29.48 -6.12 5.72
C VAL A 104 28.53 -5.59 6.80
N THR A 105 28.96 -4.63 7.61
CA THR A 105 28.12 -3.94 8.61
C THR A 105 26.99 -3.16 7.96
N VAL A 106 27.26 -2.50 6.83
CA VAL A 106 26.21 -1.78 6.07
C VAL A 106 25.22 -2.78 5.49
N ALA A 107 25.73 -3.90 4.96
CA ALA A 107 24.89 -4.97 4.44
C ALA A 107 24.06 -5.64 5.55
N GLU A 108 24.61 -5.81 6.74
CA GLU A 108 23.88 -6.30 7.90
C GLU A 108 22.74 -5.36 8.29
N VAL A 109 23.02 -4.06 8.40
CA VAL A 109 21.98 -3.08 8.71
C VAL A 109 20.88 -3.12 7.64
N PHE A 110 21.25 -3.21 6.36
CA PHE A 110 20.28 -3.31 5.27
C PHE A 110 19.43 -4.59 5.39
N VAL A 111 20.05 -5.77 5.38
CA VAL A 111 19.38 -7.07 5.38
C VAL A 111 18.48 -7.21 6.60
N SER A 112 18.98 -6.90 7.81
CA SER A 112 18.17 -6.98 9.03
C SER A 112 17.01 -5.98 9.05
N THR A 113 17.15 -4.82 8.41
CA THR A 113 16.06 -3.84 8.30
C THR A 113 15.00 -4.29 7.30
N VAL A 114 15.40 -4.91 6.19
CA VAL A 114 14.46 -5.50 5.22
C VAL A 114 13.62 -6.59 5.90
N MET A 115 14.26 -7.54 6.58
CA MET A 115 13.57 -8.62 7.30
C MET A 115 12.61 -8.08 8.38
N ALA A 116 12.96 -6.98 9.05
CA ALA A 116 12.11 -6.38 10.06
C ALA A 116 10.89 -5.60 9.50
N ILE A 117 10.95 -5.14 8.25
CA ILE A 117 9.93 -4.27 7.66
C ILE A 117 8.99 -5.05 6.73
N TYR A 118 9.52 -5.96 5.92
CA TYR A 118 8.73 -6.72 4.97
C TYR A 118 8.19 -7.99 5.63
N PRO A 119 6.88 -8.11 5.85
CA PRO A 119 6.30 -9.26 6.55
C PRO A 119 6.42 -10.58 5.78
N SER A 120 6.69 -10.51 4.48
CA SER A 120 6.90 -11.67 3.61
C SER A 120 8.37 -12.13 3.55
N CYS A 121 9.28 -11.38 4.15
CA CYS A 121 10.71 -11.68 4.19
C CYS A 121 11.01 -12.41 5.51
N PRO A 122 11.79 -13.51 5.51
CA PRO A 122 12.08 -14.27 6.74
C PRO A 122 12.89 -13.46 7.75
#